data_AF-A0A4S8M141-F1
#
_entry.id   AF-A0A4S8M141-F1
#
_cell.length_a   1.000
_cell.length_b   1.000
_cell.length_c   1.000
_cell.angle_alpha   90.00
_cell.angle_beta   90.00
_cell.angle_gamma   90.00
#
_symmetry.space_group_name_H-M   'P 1'
#
loop_
_entity.id
_entity.type
_entity.pdbx_description
1 polymer ?
#
loop_
_entity_poly.entity_id
_entity_poly.type
_entity_poly.pdbx_seq_one_letter_code
_entity_poly.pdbx_strand_id
1 'polypeptide(L)'
;MDQNQRGPGTVDHNHHNDNRNITDSCNTTKNDNKNSYNTNNSGSHNLTINYRSSPVSPNPPQSSSSSPRKEHLKAHELYAHRLYPKGHGYPLWTPEPNGPPEYHNDGIKVGDVGYITQNGGFEVLFNITLPEDHNINQWFKLGPGNFEQLELDDQAGYSKTENQIPRGECIYSGGPIDTYSFQVPPCRSEGAALILPQGASRTDYKKAGSLCKHVAPHVKTWYHYFDEQGYSDIQNGSLYIISGFFKTACYYAAV
;
A
#
# COMPACT_ATOMS: atom_id res chain seq x y z
N MET A 1 -27.25 -47.05 32.21
CA MET A 1 -26.99 -45.61 32.24
C MET A 1 -25.55 -45.46 32.69
N ASP A 2 -24.58 -45.74 31.83
CA ASP A 2 -24.04 -44.91 30.72
C ASP A 2 -22.71 -44.28 31.20
N GLN A 3 -21.62 -44.16 30.45
CA GLN A 3 -21.09 -44.79 29.24
C GLN A 3 -19.59 -44.41 29.19
N ASN A 4 -18.79 -45.31 28.60
CA ASN A 4 -17.58 -45.10 27.80
C ASN A 4 -16.61 -43.94 28.10
N GLN A 5 -15.42 -44.35 28.52
CA GLN A 5 -14.15 -43.73 28.14
C GLN A 5 -13.98 -43.75 26.61
N ARG A 6 -13.67 -42.59 26.01
CA ARG A 6 -12.93 -42.43 24.75
C ARG A 6 -12.54 -40.96 24.60
N GLY A 7 -11.23 -40.67 24.69
CA GLY A 7 -10.70 -39.38 24.26
C GLY A 7 -10.51 -39.37 22.73
N PRO A 8 -10.59 -38.20 22.09
CA PRO A 8 -9.89 -37.91 20.84
C PRO A 8 -8.71 -36.97 21.17
N GLY A 9 -7.47 -37.24 20.74
CA GLY A 9 -7.08 -37.37 19.35
C GLY A 9 -6.41 -36.06 18.95
N THR A 10 -5.12 -35.94 19.24
CA THR A 10 -4.25 -34.84 18.80
C THR A 10 -4.20 -34.85 17.27
N VAL A 11 -4.73 -33.79 16.66
CA VAL A 11 -4.60 -33.54 15.22
C VAL A 11 -3.51 -32.50 15.03
N ASP A 12 -2.34 -32.96 14.62
CA ASP A 12 -1.28 -32.10 14.10
C ASP A 12 -1.74 -31.48 12.78
N HIS A 13 -1.86 -30.15 12.75
CA HIS A 13 -2.04 -29.39 11.51
C HIS A 13 -0.77 -28.62 11.19
N ASN A 14 0.06 -29.26 10.38
CA ASN A 14 1.14 -28.66 9.60
C ASN A 14 0.65 -27.38 8.92
N HIS A 15 1.06 -26.22 9.42
CA HIS A 15 0.91 -24.96 8.72
C HIS A 15 1.96 -24.88 7.62
N HIS A 16 1.51 -25.14 6.39
CA HIS A 16 2.23 -24.79 5.17
C HIS A 16 2.32 -23.26 5.09
N ASN A 17 3.55 -22.73 5.11
CA ASN A 17 3.84 -21.32 4.91
C ASN A 17 3.68 -20.99 3.41
N ASP A 18 2.49 -20.54 3.02
CA ASP A 18 2.27 -19.92 1.71
C ASP A 18 2.67 -18.45 1.76
N ASN A 19 3.90 -18.19 1.35
CA ASN A 19 4.47 -16.86 1.19
C ASN A 19 3.94 -16.25 -0.12
N ARG A 20 2.84 -15.49 -0.06
CA ARG A 20 2.31 -14.74 -1.21
C ARG A 20 2.58 -13.25 -1.01
N ASN A 21 3.44 -12.69 -1.88
CA ASN A 21 3.50 -11.25 -2.14
C ASN A 21 2.15 -10.83 -2.73
N ILE A 22 1.47 -9.86 -2.12
CA ILE A 22 0.12 -9.42 -2.53
C ILE A 22 0.18 -7.93 -2.89
N THR A 23 0.35 -7.67 -4.18
CA THR A 23 0.02 -6.40 -4.87
C THR A 23 -1.15 -6.61 -5.84
N ASP A 24 -2.10 -7.47 -5.47
CA ASP A 24 -3.19 -7.95 -6.34
C ASP A 24 -4.55 -7.35 -6.00
N SER A 25 -4.67 -6.03 -5.90
CA SER A 25 -5.99 -5.38 -5.93
C SER A 25 -6.30 -4.63 -7.22
N CYS A 26 -5.40 -4.58 -8.22
CA CYS A 26 -5.68 -3.98 -9.54
C CYS A 26 -5.05 -4.68 -10.76
N ASN A 27 -4.24 -5.73 -10.62
CA ASN A 27 -3.65 -6.41 -11.77
C ASN A 27 -4.50 -7.62 -12.20
N THR A 28 -5.37 -7.43 -13.20
CA THR A 28 -5.97 -8.55 -13.95
C THR A 28 -5.42 -8.55 -15.37
N THR A 29 -4.31 -9.24 -15.61
CA THR A 29 -3.79 -9.49 -16.96
C THR A 29 -4.52 -10.70 -17.57
N LYS A 30 -5.32 -10.43 -18.60
CA LYS A 30 -5.80 -11.46 -19.53
C LYS A 30 -4.60 -12.04 -20.29
N ASN A 31 -4.33 -13.32 -20.08
CA ASN A 31 -3.42 -14.09 -20.93
C ASN A 31 -4.14 -14.49 -22.22
N ASP A 32 -3.91 -13.73 -23.30
CA ASP A 32 -4.16 -14.21 -24.66
C ASP A 32 -2.81 -14.49 -25.33
N ASN A 33 -2.35 -15.73 -25.19
CA ASN A 33 -1.24 -16.28 -25.96
C ASN A 33 -1.68 -16.50 -27.42
N LYS A 34 -1.21 -15.66 -28.34
CA LYS A 34 -1.03 -16.06 -29.75
C LYS A 34 0.33 -15.63 -30.26
N ASN A 35 1.24 -16.61 -30.31
CA ASN A 35 2.43 -16.59 -31.14
C ASN A 35 2.04 -16.46 -32.61
N SER A 36 2.64 -15.51 -33.33
CA SER A 36 2.99 -15.73 -34.73
C SER A 36 4.16 -14.83 -35.16
N TYR A 37 4.97 -15.38 -36.04
CA TYR A 37 6.34 -15.04 -36.40
C TYR A 37 6.52 -13.68 -37.08
N ASN A 38 7.69 -13.05 -36.87
CA ASN A 38 8.34 -12.29 -37.93
C ASN A 38 9.86 -12.15 -37.72
N THR A 39 10.62 -12.76 -38.63
CA THR A 39 12.05 -12.50 -38.88
C THR A 39 12.17 -11.46 -39.99
N ASN A 40 13.04 -10.45 -39.83
CA ASN A 40 14.08 -10.05 -40.78
C ASN A 40 14.71 -8.67 -40.45
N ASN A 41 15.97 -8.75 -40.02
CA ASN A 41 17.16 -8.14 -40.62
C ASN A 41 17.40 -6.61 -40.68
N SER A 42 18.66 -6.31 -40.33
CA SER A 42 19.56 -5.25 -40.82
C SER A 42 19.45 -3.82 -40.28
N GLY A 43 20.59 -3.28 -39.82
CA GLY A 43 20.76 -1.85 -39.55
C GLY A 43 21.85 -1.52 -38.53
N SER A 44 23.11 -1.66 -38.91
CA SER A 44 24.32 -1.29 -38.17
C SER A 44 24.32 0.15 -37.66
N HIS A 45 25.00 0.44 -36.53
CA HIS A 45 26.11 1.39 -36.44
C HIS A 45 26.82 1.29 -35.06
N ASN A 46 28.14 1.08 -35.13
CA ASN A 46 29.07 0.93 -34.02
C ASN A 46 29.47 2.28 -33.40
N LEU A 47 29.78 2.27 -32.10
CA LEU A 47 30.78 3.17 -31.51
C LEU A 47 31.64 2.36 -30.53
N THR A 48 32.90 2.16 -30.91
CA THR A 48 33.94 1.47 -30.15
C THR A 48 34.85 2.52 -29.53
N ILE A 49 35.11 2.47 -28.22
CA ILE A 49 36.42 2.87 -27.66
C ILE A 49 36.82 1.86 -26.56
N ASN A 50 37.95 1.22 -26.81
CA ASN A 50 38.63 0.27 -25.93
C ASN A 50 39.55 1.01 -24.93
N TYR A 51 39.65 0.52 -23.70
CA TYR A 51 40.88 0.62 -22.90
C TYR A 51 41.21 -0.73 -22.23
N ARG A 52 42.13 -1.42 -22.90
CA ARG A 52 43.28 -2.22 -22.43
C ARG A 52 43.18 -2.96 -21.08
N SER A 53 43.16 -4.29 -21.20
CA SER A 53 43.35 -5.28 -20.13
C SER A 53 44.82 -5.41 -19.67
N SER A 54 45.02 -5.81 -18.41
CA SER A 54 46.18 -6.58 -17.95
C SER A 54 45.69 -7.74 -17.08
N PRO A 55 46.41 -8.88 -17.04
CA PRO A 55 45.82 -10.19 -16.75
C PRO A 55 45.86 -10.51 -15.26
N VAL A 56 44.72 -10.94 -14.69
CA VAL A 56 44.67 -11.57 -13.37
C VAL A 56 44.12 -12.98 -13.53
N SER A 57 44.90 -13.94 -13.05
CA SER A 57 44.68 -15.40 -13.07
C SER A 57 43.32 -15.80 -12.47
N PRO A 58 42.69 -16.90 -12.92
CA PRO A 58 41.40 -17.33 -12.38
C PRO A 58 41.59 -18.02 -11.02
N ASN A 59 41.32 -17.30 -9.94
CA ASN A 59 40.97 -17.95 -8.68
C ASN A 59 39.52 -18.46 -8.77
N PRO A 60 39.24 -19.69 -8.31
CA PRO A 60 37.88 -20.23 -8.32
C PRO A 60 36.96 -19.37 -7.43
N PRO A 61 35.68 -19.16 -7.80
CA PRO A 61 34.79 -18.35 -6.99
C PRO A 61 34.56 -19.05 -5.64
N GLN A 62 35.16 -18.50 -4.59
CA GLN A 62 34.74 -18.81 -3.23
C GLN A 62 33.28 -18.37 -3.09
N SER A 63 32.41 -19.33 -2.81
CA SER A 63 31.01 -19.10 -2.51
C SER A 63 30.90 -18.21 -1.28
N SER A 64 30.76 -16.91 -1.46
CA SER A 64 30.23 -16.03 -0.43
C SER A 64 28.75 -16.35 -0.31
N SER A 65 28.40 -17.32 0.53
CA SER A 65 27.05 -17.47 1.06
C SER A 65 26.79 -16.29 1.99
N SER A 66 26.62 -15.09 1.43
CA SER A 66 25.98 -14.00 2.14
C SER A 66 24.53 -14.40 2.28
N SER A 67 24.12 -14.80 3.49
CA SER A 67 22.70 -14.76 3.87
C SER A 67 22.11 -13.43 3.37
N PRO A 68 20.88 -13.41 2.83
CA PRO A 68 20.27 -12.16 2.43
C PRO A 68 20.30 -11.23 3.65
N ARG A 69 20.92 -10.05 3.51
CA ARG A 69 20.80 -9.00 4.52
C ARG A 69 19.30 -8.84 4.76
N LYS A 70 18.83 -9.11 5.98
CA LYS A 70 17.49 -8.68 6.37
C LYS A 70 17.50 -7.17 6.23
N GLU A 71 16.98 -6.66 5.12
CA GLU A 71 16.75 -5.23 4.98
C GLU A 71 15.82 -4.86 6.13
N HIS A 72 16.32 -3.98 6.99
CA HIS A 72 15.54 -3.48 8.11
C HIS A 72 14.52 -2.51 7.53
N LEU A 73 13.25 -2.89 7.56
CA LEU A 73 12.16 -2.02 7.17
C LEU A 73 12.23 -0.71 7.96
N LYS A 74 11.87 0.40 7.32
CA LYS A 74 11.64 1.66 8.04
C LYS A 74 10.49 1.46 9.03
N ALA A 75 10.46 2.24 10.11
CA ALA A 75 9.44 2.13 11.16
C ALA A 75 8.00 2.10 10.61
N HIS A 76 7.67 3.00 9.67
CA HIS A 76 6.34 3.06 9.07
C HIS A 76 6.02 1.87 8.16
N GLU A 77 7.01 1.32 7.45
CA GLU A 77 6.85 0.14 6.61
C GLU A 77 6.62 -1.09 7.47
N LEU A 78 7.38 -1.22 8.56
CA LEU A 78 7.18 -2.29 9.54
C LEU A 78 5.81 -2.18 10.21
N TYR A 79 5.42 -0.97 10.63
CA TYR A 79 4.10 -0.68 11.17
C TYR A 79 2.98 -1.11 10.22
N ALA A 80 3.07 -0.71 8.94
CA ALA A 80 2.10 -1.09 7.93
C ALA A 80 2.08 -2.59 7.67
N HIS A 81 3.26 -3.20 7.49
CA HIS A 81 3.40 -4.64 7.30
C HIS A 81 2.76 -5.45 8.43
N ARG A 82 2.84 -4.95 9.68
CA ARG A 82 2.33 -5.63 10.87
C ARG A 82 0.84 -5.42 11.11
N LEU A 83 0.28 -4.27 10.74
CA LEU A 83 -1.13 -3.96 10.97
C LEU A 83 -2.04 -4.22 9.75
N TYR A 84 -1.51 -4.21 8.53
CA TYR A 84 -2.28 -4.48 7.31
C TYR A 84 -3.07 -5.80 7.34
N PRO A 85 -2.53 -6.92 7.87
CA PRO A 85 -3.29 -8.18 7.96
C PRO A 85 -4.54 -8.12 8.84
N LYS A 86 -4.76 -7.03 9.60
CA LYS A 86 -5.97 -6.82 10.40
C LYS A 86 -7.19 -6.39 9.57
N GLY A 87 -7.00 -6.07 8.30
CA GLY A 87 -8.12 -5.86 7.37
C GLY A 87 -8.82 -4.50 7.52
N HIS A 88 -8.15 -3.50 8.09
CA HIS A 88 -8.68 -2.14 8.27
C HIS A 88 -8.23 -1.14 7.19
N GLY A 89 -7.57 -1.62 6.13
CA GLY A 89 -6.95 -0.79 5.10
C GLY A 89 -5.45 -0.58 5.36
N TYR A 90 -4.83 0.32 4.58
CA TYR A 90 -3.44 0.69 4.76
C TYR A 90 -3.29 1.63 5.97
N PRO A 91 -2.55 1.25 7.02
CA PRO A 91 -2.42 2.07 8.21
C PRO A 91 -1.33 3.14 8.02
N LEU A 92 -1.66 4.39 8.29
CA LEU A 92 -0.70 5.49 8.23
C LEU A 92 0.06 5.59 9.56
N TRP A 93 1.37 5.78 9.47
CA TRP A 93 2.24 6.09 10.62
C TRP A 93 2.08 7.56 11.03
N THR A 94 1.92 8.45 10.04
CA THR A 94 1.68 9.88 10.20
C THR A 94 0.38 10.24 9.48
N PRO A 95 -0.79 10.02 10.10
CA PRO A 95 -2.11 10.26 9.51
C PRO A 95 -2.46 11.75 9.34
N GLU A 96 -1.64 12.67 9.87
CA GLU A 96 -1.84 14.10 9.69
C GLU A 96 -1.88 14.47 8.20
N PRO A 97 -2.80 15.37 7.80
CA PRO A 97 -2.94 15.74 6.41
C PRO A 97 -1.69 16.46 5.91
N ASN A 98 -1.08 15.92 4.85
CA ASN A 98 -0.12 16.63 4.01
C ASN A 98 -0.87 17.05 2.73
N GLY A 99 -0.86 18.34 2.42
CA GLY A 99 -1.53 18.85 1.22
C GLY A 99 -2.10 20.26 1.38
N PRO A 100 -3.02 20.65 0.48
CA PRO A 100 -3.61 21.97 0.48
C PRO A 100 -4.50 22.21 1.73
N PRO A 101 -4.75 23.48 2.10
CA PRO A 101 -5.44 23.84 3.35
C PRO A 101 -6.82 23.19 3.53
N GLU A 102 -7.49 22.83 2.45
CA GLU A 102 -8.77 22.11 2.41
C GLU A 102 -8.72 20.76 3.16
N TYR A 103 -7.54 20.15 3.31
CA TYR A 103 -7.36 18.89 4.04
C TYR A 103 -7.10 19.05 5.53
N HIS A 104 -6.82 20.25 6.04
CA HIS A 104 -6.46 20.45 7.45
C HIS A 104 -7.56 20.01 8.43
N ASN A 105 -8.83 20.21 8.06
CA ASN A 105 -9.96 19.87 8.93
C ASN A 105 -10.56 18.50 8.60
N ASP A 106 -10.66 18.18 7.31
CA ASP A 106 -11.37 16.99 6.87
C ASP A 106 -10.45 15.78 6.69
N GLY A 107 -9.15 15.97 6.50
CA GLY A 107 -8.23 14.92 6.09
C GLY A 107 -8.63 14.26 4.75
N ILE A 108 -8.03 13.11 4.46
CA ILE A 108 -8.24 12.40 3.18
C ILE A 108 -9.72 12.07 2.93
N LYS A 109 -10.08 11.98 1.65
CA LYS A 109 -11.43 11.79 1.12
C LYS A 109 -11.41 10.67 0.07
N VAL A 110 -12.58 10.07 -0.15
CA VAL A 110 -12.74 9.14 -1.27
C VAL A 110 -12.45 9.89 -2.58
N GLY A 111 -11.74 9.24 -3.49
CA GLY A 111 -11.32 9.85 -4.75
C GLY A 111 -9.93 10.47 -4.73
N ASP A 112 -9.32 10.65 -3.55
CA ASP A 112 -7.94 11.14 -3.47
C ASP A 112 -6.99 10.13 -4.11
N VAL A 113 -6.15 10.61 -5.02
CA VAL A 113 -5.03 9.89 -5.60
C VAL A 113 -3.75 10.44 -5.00
N GLY A 114 -2.88 9.56 -4.54
CA GLY A 114 -1.66 9.95 -3.84
C GLY A 114 -0.69 8.81 -3.64
N TYR A 115 0.31 9.03 -2.79
CA TYR A 115 1.32 8.04 -2.45
C TYR A 115 1.67 8.08 -0.97
N ILE A 116 2.27 6.99 -0.48
CA ILE A 116 2.78 6.91 0.89
C ILE A 116 4.14 7.57 0.95
N THR A 117 4.27 8.58 1.80
CA THR A 117 5.51 9.37 1.97
C THR A 117 6.55 8.62 2.81
N GLN A 118 7.80 9.08 2.79
CA GLN A 118 8.89 8.43 3.54
C GLN A 118 8.72 8.49 5.08
N ASN A 119 7.88 9.39 5.60
CA ASN A 119 7.49 9.42 7.01
C ASN A 119 6.26 8.55 7.32
N GLY A 120 5.69 7.87 6.33
CA GLY A 120 4.52 7.00 6.49
C GLY A 120 3.19 7.73 6.58
N GLY A 121 3.13 8.96 6.07
CA GLY A 121 1.88 9.66 5.81
C GLY A 121 1.37 9.44 4.39
N PHE A 122 0.38 10.24 3.99
CA PHE A 122 -0.20 10.21 2.66
C PHE A 122 -0.16 11.61 2.05
N GLU A 123 0.48 11.75 0.88
CA GLU A 123 0.50 12.98 0.11
C GLU A 123 -0.56 12.91 -0.98
N VAL A 124 -1.51 13.86 -0.95
CA VAL A 124 -2.62 13.90 -1.90
C VAL A 124 -2.17 14.67 -3.15
N LEU A 125 -2.12 13.99 -4.30
CA LEU A 125 -1.76 14.62 -5.57
C LEU A 125 -2.94 15.37 -6.19
N PHE A 126 -4.12 14.75 -6.17
CA PHE A 126 -5.37 15.29 -6.69
C PHE A 126 -6.54 14.41 -6.25
N ASN A 127 -7.77 14.82 -6.55
CA ASN A 127 -8.97 14.03 -6.32
C ASN A 127 -9.77 13.88 -7.64
N ILE A 128 -9.98 12.63 -8.06
CA ILE A 128 -10.68 12.31 -9.33
C ILE A 128 -12.14 12.72 -9.33
N THR A 129 -12.74 13.00 -8.18
CA THR A 129 -14.17 13.34 -8.05
C THR A 129 -14.41 14.83 -8.06
N LEU A 130 -13.35 15.64 -8.13
CA LEU A 130 -13.41 17.09 -8.18
C LEU A 130 -13.11 17.56 -9.61
N PRO A 131 -13.66 18.70 -10.04
CA PRO A 131 -13.32 19.31 -11.33
C PRO A 131 -11.81 19.59 -11.46
N GLU A 132 -11.31 19.64 -12.69
CA GLU A 132 -9.90 19.95 -12.97
C GLU A 132 -9.47 21.29 -12.37
N ASP A 133 -10.34 22.30 -12.42
CA ASP A 133 -10.11 23.66 -11.94
C ASP A 133 -10.29 23.83 -10.42
N HIS A 134 -10.66 22.76 -9.70
CA HIS A 134 -10.77 22.79 -8.25
C HIS A 134 -9.39 23.00 -7.59
N ASN A 135 -9.32 23.80 -6.53
CA ASN A 135 -8.06 24.13 -5.82
C ASN A 135 -7.18 22.92 -5.51
N ILE A 136 -7.79 21.83 -5.02
CA ILE A 136 -7.10 20.55 -4.75
C ILE A 136 -6.40 20.01 -6.00
N ASN A 137 -7.07 20.00 -7.15
CA ASN A 137 -6.51 19.46 -8.41
C ASN A 137 -5.53 20.43 -9.07
N GLN A 138 -5.64 21.72 -8.76
CA GLN A 138 -4.71 22.76 -9.18
C GLN A 138 -3.44 22.84 -8.32
N TRP A 139 -3.43 22.25 -7.11
CA TRP A 139 -2.31 22.33 -6.18
C TRP A 139 -1.01 21.80 -6.77
N PHE A 140 -1.06 20.60 -7.38
CA PHE A 140 0.07 20.00 -8.07
C PHE A 140 0.08 20.24 -9.58
N LYS A 141 -0.84 21.10 -10.07
CA LYS A 141 -1.05 21.42 -11.49
C LYS A 141 -1.03 20.16 -12.34
N LEU A 142 -2.07 19.34 -12.26
CA LEU A 142 -2.23 18.24 -13.21
C LEU A 142 -2.08 18.76 -14.64
N GLY A 143 -1.27 18.06 -15.45
CA GLY A 143 -0.99 18.50 -16.81
C GLY A 143 -2.28 18.62 -17.63
N PRO A 144 -2.42 19.65 -18.48
CA PRO A 144 -3.57 19.80 -19.35
C PRO A 144 -3.55 18.69 -20.40
N GLY A 145 -4.29 17.62 -20.12
CA GLY A 145 -4.36 16.45 -21.00
C GLY A 145 -5.07 15.28 -20.33
N ASN A 146 -6.38 15.22 -20.52
CA ASN A 146 -7.23 14.04 -20.23
C ASN A 146 -7.59 13.83 -18.75
N PHE A 147 -7.70 14.88 -17.93
CA PHE A 147 -8.39 14.76 -16.65
C PHE A 147 -9.90 14.61 -16.91
N GLU A 148 -10.46 13.48 -16.49
CA GLU A 148 -11.90 13.22 -16.54
C GLU A 148 -12.39 13.14 -15.09
N GLN A 149 -13.34 13.99 -14.72
CA GLN A 149 -13.95 13.92 -13.40
C GLN A 149 -14.86 12.68 -13.30
N LEU A 150 -14.71 11.92 -12.22
CA LEU A 150 -15.61 10.84 -11.86
C LEU A 150 -16.72 11.35 -10.94
N GLU A 151 -17.95 11.35 -11.43
CA GLU A 151 -19.12 11.60 -10.59
C GLU A 151 -19.41 10.40 -9.70
N LEU A 152 -19.44 10.63 -8.38
CA LEU A 152 -19.83 9.61 -7.42
C LEU A 152 -21.34 9.67 -7.17
N ASP A 153 -21.93 8.48 -7.03
CA ASP A 153 -23.29 8.31 -6.54
C ASP A 153 -23.36 8.59 -5.02
N ASP A 154 -23.67 9.83 -4.66
CA ASP A 154 -23.69 10.28 -3.26
C ASP A 154 -24.79 9.65 -2.41
N GLN A 155 -25.88 9.20 -3.03
CA GLN A 155 -27.08 8.73 -2.33
C GLN A 155 -27.06 7.23 -2.05
N ALA A 156 -26.41 6.42 -2.90
CA ALA A 156 -26.28 4.97 -2.70
C ALA A 156 -24.83 4.49 -2.55
N GLY A 157 -23.84 5.36 -2.77
CA GLY A 157 -22.43 4.99 -2.86
C GLY A 157 -21.70 4.85 -1.52
N TYR A 158 -22.14 5.51 -0.46
CA TYR A 158 -21.39 5.52 0.81
C TYR A 158 -21.97 4.60 1.88
N SER A 159 -21.08 3.99 2.67
CA SER A 159 -21.37 3.38 3.96
C SER A 159 -20.63 4.15 5.04
N LYS A 160 -21.35 4.62 6.06
CA LYS A 160 -20.74 5.27 7.23
C LYS A 160 -21.09 4.48 8.47
N THR A 161 -20.09 4.15 9.27
CA THR A 161 -20.26 3.46 10.55
C THR A 161 -19.49 4.18 11.62
N GLU A 162 -20.24 4.93 12.44
CA GLU A 162 -19.70 5.64 13.58
C GLU A 162 -19.19 4.68 14.64
N ASN A 163 -18.03 4.98 15.22
CA ASN A 163 -17.39 4.14 16.24
C ASN A 163 -17.24 2.67 15.83
N GLN A 164 -16.97 2.41 14.54
CA GLN A 164 -16.67 1.08 14.02
C GLN A 164 -15.53 0.40 14.81
N ILE A 165 -14.57 1.20 15.29
CA ILE A 165 -13.65 0.80 16.35
C ILE A 165 -14.05 1.55 17.62
N PRO A 166 -14.45 0.84 18.70
CA PRO A 166 -14.80 1.45 19.97
C PRO A 166 -13.66 2.27 20.61
N ARG A 167 -14.04 3.16 21.54
CA ARG A 167 -13.10 3.96 22.32
C ARG A 167 -12.20 3.08 23.19
N GLY A 168 -10.91 3.39 23.24
CA GLY A 168 -9.93 2.69 24.07
C GLY A 168 -9.41 1.39 23.47
N GLU A 169 -9.84 1.04 22.25
CA GLU A 169 -9.37 -0.14 21.54
C GLU A 169 -7.95 0.01 21.01
N CYS A 170 -7.30 -1.14 20.80
CA CYS A 170 -5.97 -1.22 20.21
C CYS A 170 -5.93 -2.26 19.09
N ILE A 171 -5.39 -1.86 17.94
CA ILE A 171 -5.08 -2.75 16.82
C ILE A 171 -3.58 -3.07 16.89
N TYR A 172 -3.21 -4.35 17.02
CA TYR A 172 -1.82 -4.73 17.22
C TYR A 172 -1.48 -6.10 16.60
N SER A 173 -0.20 -6.35 16.32
CA SER A 173 0.24 -7.49 15.51
C SER A 173 0.40 -8.85 16.25
N GLY A 174 0.18 -8.96 17.56
CA GLY A 174 0.04 -10.24 18.28
C GLY A 174 0.18 -10.18 19.82
N GLY A 175 -0.44 -11.13 20.54
CA GLY A 175 -0.40 -11.34 22.01
C GLY A 175 -1.44 -10.53 22.82
N PRO A 176 -2.07 -11.07 23.89
CA PRO A 176 -3.04 -10.31 24.68
C PRO A 176 -2.40 -9.01 25.21
N ILE A 177 -3.07 -7.88 24.98
CA ILE A 177 -2.71 -6.60 25.60
C ILE A 177 -3.41 -6.54 26.95
N ASP A 178 -2.63 -6.48 28.02
CA ASP A 178 -3.09 -5.83 29.25
C ASP A 178 -3.04 -4.32 28.99
N THR A 179 -4.13 -3.62 29.27
CA THR A 179 -4.46 -2.20 28.96
C THR A 179 -3.35 -1.16 29.20
N TYR A 180 -2.23 -1.55 29.81
CA TYR A 180 -1.10 -0.70 30.18
C TYR A 180 0.26 -1.15 29.63
N SER A 181 0.38 -2.23 28.86
CA SER A 181 1.67 -2.65 28.29
C SER A 181 1.55 -3.31 26.92
N PHE A 182 2.30 -2.78 25.94
CA PHE A 182 2.56 -3.44 24.68
C PHE A 182 3.70 -4.45 24.87
N GLN A 183 3.38 -5.75 24.84
CA GLN A 183 4.38 -6.81 24.91
C GLN A 183 4.46 -7.52 23.57
N VAL A 184 5.62 -7.43 22.91
CA VAL A 184 5.93 -8.29 21.76
C VAL A 184 6.22 -9.68 22.32
N PRO A 185 5.48 -10.73 21.91
CA PRO A 185 5.73 -12.09 22.41
C PRO A 185 7.19 -12.51 22.20
N PRO A 186 7.82 -13.28 23.10
CA PRO A 186 9.23 -13.66 22.99
C PRO A 186 9.59 -14.44 21.70
N CYS A 187 8.60 -15.04 21.02
CA CYS A 187 8.78 -15.67 19.72
C CYS A 187 8.67 -14.71 18.51
N ARG A 188 8.50 -13.41 18.75
CA ARG A 188 8.42 -12.36 17.73
C ARG A 188 9.49 -11.30 18.03
N SER A 189 10.28 -10.97 17.01
CA SER A 189 11.31 -9.93 17.12
C SER A 189 10.77 -8.53 16.83
N GLU A 190 9.53 -8.41 16.34
CA GLU A 190 8.96 -7.17 15.83
C GLU A 190 7.44 -7.12 16.11
N GLY A 191 6.94 -5.93 16.40
CA GLY A 191 5.53 -5.68 16.68
C GLY A 191 5.05 -4.37 16.06
N ALA A 192 3.75 -4.10 16.17
CA ALA A 192 3.18 -2.78 15.91
C ALA A 192 1.87 -2.68 16.68
N ALA A 193 1.54 -1.47 17.13
CA ALA A 193 0.28 -1.17 17.79
C ALA A 193 -0.23 0.22 17.39
N LEU A 194 -1.55 0.29 17.20
CA LEU A 194 -2.33 1.51 17.03
C LEU A 194 -3.35 1.56 18.16
N ILE A 195 -3.23 2.54 19.04
CA ILE A 195 -4.16 2.78 20.14
C ILE A 195 -5.09 3.92 19.72
N LEU A 196 -6.39 3.72 19.91
CA LEU A 196 -7.45 4.67 19.52
C LEU A 196 -8.27 5.09 20.73
N PRO A 197 -7.79 6.05 21.55
CA PRO A 197 -8.48 6.47 22.77
C PRO A 197 -9.92 6.94 22.52
N GLN A 198 -10.15 7.60 21.39
CA GLN A 198 -11.48 8.08 20.97
C GLN A 198 -12.16 7.16 19.96
N GLY A 199 -11.62 5.97 19.71
CA GLY A 199 -12.13 5.04 18.71
C GLY A 199 -11.91 5.56 17.29
N ALA A 200 -12.56 4.94 16.32
CA ALA A 200 -12.52 5.41 14.94
C ALA A 200 -13.82 5.11 14.19
N SER A 201 -14.22 6.04 13.34
CA SER A 201 -15.39 5.90 12.46
C SER A 201 -14.94 5.52 11.06
N ARG A 202 -15.69 4.63 10.42
CA ARG A 202 -15.38 4.10 9.09
C ARG A 202 -16.28 4.75 8.04
N THR A 203 -15.70 5.15 6.92
CA THR A 203 -16.43 5.50 5.71
C THR A 203 -15.88 4.70 4.54
N ASP A 204 -16.76 3.99 3.82
CA ASP A 204 -16.39 3.30 2.59
C ASP A 204 -17.26 3.77 1.43
N TYR A 205 -16.67 3.82 0.24
CA TYR A 205 -17.41 3.88 -1.00
C TYR A 205 -17.70 2.46 -1.50
N LYS A 206 -18.97 2.05 -1.41
CA LYS A 206 -19.48 0.71 -1.72
C LYS A 206 -19.19 0.28 -3.16
N LYS A 207 -19.08 1.23 -4.08
CA LYS A 207 -18.79 0.99 -5.49
C LYS A 207 -17.31 1.16 -5.82
N ALA A 208 -16.38 0.76 -4.94
CA ALA A 208 -14.93 0.89 -5.17
C ALA A 208 -14.44 0.39 -6.55
N GLY A 209 -15.14 -0.58 -7.15
CA GLY A 209 -14.88 -1.03 -8.52
C GLY A 209 -15.07 0.04 -9.61
N SER A 210 -15.92 1.05 -9.42
CA SER A 210 -16.03 2.18 -10.36
C SER A 210 -14.82 3.11 -10.28
N LEU A 211 -14.27 3.34 -9.08
CA LEU A 211 -13.00 4.06 -8.90
C LEU A 211 -11.89 3.36 -9.69
N CYS A 212 -11.74 2.05 -9.50
CA CYS A 212 -10.71 1.26 -10.18
C CYS A 212 -10.88 1.27 -11.70
N LYS A 213 -12.13 1.13 -12.19
CA LYS A 213 -12.42 1.20 -13.63
C LYS A 213 -12.07 2.54 -14.25
N HIS A 214 -12.29 3.62 -13.52
CA HIS A 214 -11.97 4.98 -13.95
C HIS A 214 -10.45 5.26 -13.90
N VAL A 215 -9.75 4.77 -12.87
CA VAL A 215 -8.31 4.96 -12.69
C VAL A 215 -7.47 4.11 -13.65
N ALA A 216 -7.88 2.86 -13.93
CA ALA A 216 -7.11 1.90 -14.72
C ALA A 216 -6.58 2.41 -16.08
N PRO A 217 -7.36 3.11 -16.92
CA PRO A 217 -6.85 3.65 -18.18
C PRO A 217 -5.88 4.82 -18.02
N HIS A 218 -5.88 5.50 -16.86
CA HIS A 218 -5.14 6.74 -16.64
C HIS A 218 -3.89 6.58 -15.78
N VAL A 219 -3.83 5.57 -14.90
CA VAL A 219 -2.80 5.42 -13.87
C VAL A 219 -1.37 5.43 -14.42
N LYS A 220 -1.15 4.84 -15.60
CA LYS A 220 0.17 4.84 -16.25
C LYS A 220 0.59 6.23 -16.70
N THR A 221 -0.33 6.98 -17.29
CA THR A 221 -0.10 8.36 -17.75
C THR A 221 0.18 9.28 -16.56
N TRP A 222 -0.58 9.13 -15.47
CA TRP A 222 -0.35 9.88 -14.23
C TRP A 222 1.03 9.59 -13.64
N TYR A 223 1.42 8.32 -13.55
CA TYR A 223 2.75 7.95 -13.06
C TYR A 223 3.86 8.61 -13.89
N HIS A 224 3.82 8.51 -15.23
CA HIS A 224 4.80 9.15 -16.09
C HIS A 224 4.81 10.68 -15.96
N TYR A 225 3.64 11.30 -15.82
CA TYR A 225 3.54 12.74 -15.60
C TYR A 225 4.31 13.17 -14.34
N PHE A 226 4.08 12.51 -13.20
CA PHE A 226 4.77 12.88 -11.97
C PHE A 226 6.26 12.54 -12.00
N ASP A 227 6.65 11.45 -12.65
CA ASP A 227 8.06 11.12 -12.89
C ASP A 227 8.77 12.24 -13.69
N GLU A 228 8.14 12.73 -14.77
CA GLU A 228 8.65 13.84 -15.59
C GLU A 228 8.71 15.18 -14.84
N GLN A 229 7.79 15.41 -13.89
CA GLN A 229 7.82 16.60 -13.01
C GLN A 229 8.88 16.48 -11.90
N GLY A 230 9.60 15.35 -11.80
CA GLY A 230 10.69 15.16 -10.84
C GLY A 230 10.26 14.66 -9.46
N TYR A 231 9.05 14.08 -9.32
CA TYR A 231 8.61 13.46 -8.07
C TYR A 231 9.28 12.10 -7.86
N SER A 232 10.54 12.13 -7.41
CA SER A 232 11.37 10.92 -7.21
C SER A 232 10.85 9.95 -6.13
N ASP A 233 9.96 10.40 -5.25
CA ASP A 233 9.36 9.56 -4.21
C ASP A 233 8.22 8.67 -4.73
N ILE A 234 7.69 8.95 -5.92
CA ILE A 234 6.62 8.16 -6.53
C ILE A 234 7.28 7.04 -7.34
N GLN A 235 7.20 5.82 -6.80
CA GLN A 235 7.69 4.62 -7.47
C GLN A 235 6.59 4.00 -8.34
N ASN A 236 6.99 3.22 -9.35
CA ASN A 236 6.03 2.47 -10.13
C ASN A 236 5.22 1.54 -9.23
N GLY A 237 3.88 1.64 -9.28
CA GLY A 237 2.98 0.87 -8.43
C GLY A 237 2.78 1.44 -7.01
N SER A 238 3.31 2.63 -6.70
CA SER A 238 3.12 3.27 -5.38
C SER A 238 1.97 4.28 -5.33
N LEU A 239 1.21 4.43 -6.41
CA LEU A 239 0.02 5.27 -6.43
C LEU A 239 -1.15 4.53 -5.79
N TYR A 240 -1.86 5.21 -4.90
CA TYR A 240 -3.06 4.74 -4.23
C TYR A 240 -4.24 5.61 -4.62
N ILE A 241 -5.41 4.98 -4.71
CA ILE A 241 -6.71 5.65 -4.78
C ILE A 241 -7.46 5.36 -3.47
N ILE A 242 -7.96 6.40 -2.82
CA ILE A 242 -8.74 6.25 -1.59
C ILE A 242 -10.17 5.83 -1.94
N SER A 243 -10.53 4.59 -1.59
CA SER A 243 -11.89 4.06 -1.72
C SER A 243 -12.69 4.09 -0.42
N GLY A 244 -12.03 4.42 0.69
CA GLY A 244 -12.59 4.45 2.03
C GLY A 244 -11.51 4.79 3.05
N PHE A 245 -11.91 5.14 4.27
CA PHE A 245 -11.00 5.56 5.32
C PHE A 245 -11.60 5.31 6.72
N PHE A 246 -10.70 5.25 7.70
CA PHE A 246 -11.02 5.45 9.10
C PHE A 246 -10.58 6.85 9.53
N LYS A 247 -11.38 7.51 10.37
CA LYS A 247 -11.01 8.78 11.02
C LYS A 247 -11.12 8.64 12.52
N THR A 248 -10.17 9.27 13.21
CA THR A 248 -10.11 9.34 14.67
C THR A 248 -9.67 10.74 15.09
N ALA A 249 -10.05 11.16 16.29
CA ALA A 249 -9.65 12.44 16.85
C ALA A 249 -8.26 12.41 17.48
N CYS A 250 -7.78 11.23 17.90
CA CYS A 250 -6.44 11.07 18.45
C CYS A 250 -6.00 9.60 18.36
N TYR A 251 -4.68 9.40 18.31
CA TYR A 251 -4.09 8.08 18.16
C TYR A 251 -2.72 8.02 18.84
N TYR A 252 -2.25 6.81 19.12
CA TYR A 252 -0.85 6.53 19.42
C TYR A 252 -0.38 5.37 18.55
N ALA A 253 0.75 5.54 17.87
CA ALA A 253 1.38 4.50 17.06
C ALA A 253 2.69 4.06 17.70
N ALA A 254 2.97 2.76 17.66
CA ALA A 254 4.21 2.16 18.14
C ALA A 254 4.64 1.00 17.23
N VAL A 255 5.95 0.77 17.15
CA VAL A 255 6.61 -0.33 16.43
C VAL A 255 7.70 -0.94 17.31
#